data_AF-R7HWC0-F1
#
_entry.id   AF-R7HWC0-F1
#
_cell.length_a   1.000
_cell.length_b   1.000
_cell.length_c   1.000
_cell.angle_alpha   90.00
_cell.angle_beta   90.00
_cell.angle_gamma   90.00
#
_symmetry.space_group_name_H-M   'P 1'
#
loop_
_entity.id
_entity.type
_entity.pdbx_description
1 polymer ?
#
loop_
_entity_poly.entity_id
_entity_poly.type
_entity_poly.pdbx_seq_one_letter_code
_entity_poly.pdbx_strand_id
1 'polypeptide(L)'
;MNAEIDNGIDTKFIAVYFDIDTSILVERIVNRRSCPVCGEIYNLEFKPPKVAGHCDKDGAELTQRKDDTREVAQSRFDTYNKETAPLVEYYTNKGVLKSIDANGSIDEVWERLLQVIK
;
A
#
# COMPACT_ATOMS: atom_id res chain seq x y z
N MET A 1 -21.21 13.47 -0.80
CA MET A 1 -20.95 14.34 0.36
C MET A 1 -19.69 13.82 1.03
N ASN A 2 -18.59 14.56 0.91
CA ASN A 2 -17.38 14.50 1.76
C ASN A 2 -16.90 15.95 1.90
N ALA A 3 -17.83 16.82 2.32
CA ALA A 3 -17.60 18.27 2.44
C ALA A 3 -16.68 18.62 3.63
N GLU A 4 -16.38 17.65 4.50
CA GLU A 4 -15.57 17.85 5.71
C GLU A 4 -14.07 17.88 5.46
N ILE A 5 -13.59 17.42 4.28
CA ILE A 5 -12.15 17.39 3.98
C ILE A 5 -11.64 18.78 3.56
N ASP A 6 -12.48 19.60 2.91
CA ASP A 6 -12.01 20.82 2.26
C ASP A 6 -11.99 22.06 3.18
N ASN A 7 -12.61 22.02 4.38
CA ASN A 7 -12.56 22.99 5.51
C ASN A 7 -12.19 24.47 5.24
N GLY A 8 -12.49 25.01 4.06
CA GLY A 8 -12.08 26.35 3.63
C GLY A 8 -10.56 26.61 3.61
N ILE A 9 -9.72 25.58 3.68
CA ILE A 9 -8.27 25.76 3.61
C ILE A 9 -7.85 25.56 2.15
N ASP A 10 -7.37 26.64 1.53
CA ASP A 10 -6.71 26.64 0.21
C ASP A 10 -5.35 25.92 0.29
N THR A 11 -5.39 24.64 0.68
CA THR A 11 -4.23 23.76 0.72
C THR A 11 -4.16 23.07 -0.62
N LYS A 12 -3.13 23.42 -1.40
CA LYS A 12 -2.83 22.72 -2.64
C LYS A 12 -2.34 21.31 -2.31
N PHE A 13 -3.24 20.34 -2.29
CA PHE A 13 -2.92 18.93 -2.10
C PHE A 13 -2.99 18.16 -3.41
N ILE A 14 -2.34 17.00 -3.45
CA ILE A 14 -2.45 16.02 -4.53
C ILE A 14 -2.90 14.69 -3.93
N ALA A 15 -3.71 13.94 -4.66
CA ALA A 15 -4.02 12.56 -4.34
C ALA A 15 -3.10 11.67 -5.19
N VAL A 16 -2.41 10.71 -4.57
CA VAL A 16 -1.54 9.78 -5.30
C VAL A 16 -2.20 8.40 -5.38
N TYR A 17 -2.46 7.93 -6.59
CA TYR A 17 -2.96 6.59 -6.84
C TYR A 17 -1.80 5.67 -7.20
N PHE A 18 -1.63 4.61 -6.41
CA PHE A 18 -0.63 3.58 -6.61
C PHE A 18 -1.26 2.46 -7.45
N ASP A 19 -1.02 2.50 -8.75
CA ASP A 19 -1.55 1.51 -9.68
C ASP A 19 -0.69 0.25 -9.64
N ILE A 20 -1.28 -0.89 -9.29
CA ILE A 20 -0.55 -2.14 -9.09
C ILE A 20 -1.40 -3.32 -9.55
N ASP A 21 -0.74 -4.31 -10.16
CA ASP A 21 -1.41 -5.53 -10.57
C ASP A 21 -1.96 -6.29 -9.34
N THR A 22 -3.23 -6.70 -9.43
CA THR A 22 -3.92 -7.41 -8.34
C THR A 22 -3.18 -8.69 -7.94
N SER A 23 -2.61 -9.41 -8.91
CA SER A 23 -1.83 -10.62 -8.65
C SER A 23 -0.61 -10.32 -7.76
N ILE A 24 0.13 -9.26 -8.07
CA ILE A 24 1.29 -8.80 -7.27
C ILE A 24 0.84 -8.33 -5.89
N LEU A 25 -0.30 -7.63 -5.80
CA LEU A 25 -0.85 -7.17 -4.54
C LEU A 25 -1.21 -8.34 -3.60
N VAL A 26 -1.80 -9.40 -4.15
CA VAL A 26 -2.12 -10.63 -3.40
C VAL A 26 -0.84 -11.28 -2.87
N GLU A 27 0.19 -11.46 -3.70
CA GLU A 27 1.47 -12.03 -3.24
C GLU A 27 2.12 -11.15 -2.16
N ARG A 28 2.06 -9.81 -2.30
CA ARG A 28 2.55 -8.88 -1.28
C ARG A 28 1.84 -9.06 0.07
N ILE A 29 0.54 -9.35 0.07
CA ILE A 29 -0.26 -9.60 1.28
C ILE A 29 0.12 -10.96 1.90
N VAL A 30 0.10 -12.04 1.11
CA VAL A 30 0.33 -13.40 1.61
C VAL A 30 1.76 -13.57 2.16
N ASN A 31 2.74 -12.95 1.52
CA ASN A 31 4.14 -13.01 1.95
C ASN A 31 4.51 -12.00 3.03
N ARG A 32 3.55 -11.22 3.54
CA ARG A 32 3.82 -10.23 4.60
C ARG A 32 4.14 -10.91 5.93
N ARG A 33 5.19 -10.44 6.58
CA ARG A 33 5.55 -10.78 7.96
C ARG A 33 5.77 -9.51 8.76
N SER A 34 5.43 -9.51 10.03
CA SER A 34 5.56 -8.35 10.91
C SER A 34 6.21 -8.76 12.22
N CYS A 35 7.16 -7.95 12.69
CA CYS A 35 7.70 -8.09 14.03
C CYS A 35 6.65 -7.64 15.06
N PRO A 36 6.25 -8.48 16.03
CA PRO A 36 5.27 -8.11 17.04
C PRO A 36 5.82 -7.12 18.08
N VAL A 37 7.14 -6.90 18.12
CA VAL A 37 7.81 -6.03 19.10
C VAL A 37 8.04 -4.63 18.54
N CYS A 38 8.78 -4.49 17.43
CA CYS A 38 9.10 -3.18 16.84
C CYS A 38 8.20 -2.77 15.66
N GLY A 39 7.33 -3.65 15.18
CA GLY A 39 6.42 -3.35 14.06
C GLY A 39 7.07 -3.37 12.67
N GLU A 40 8.35 -3.74 12.56
CA GLU A 40 9.02 -3.84 11.25
C GLU A 40 8.30 -4.82 10.34
N ILE A 41 8.03 -4.39 9.10
CA ILE A 41 7.35 -5.19 8.09
C ILE A 41 8.37 -5.75 7.11
N TYR A 42 8.25 -7.05 6.88
CA TYR A 42 9.00 -7.84 5.91
C TYR A 42 8.06 -8.42 4.87
N ASN A 43 8.63 -8.75 3.72
CA ASN A 43 7.97 -9.57 2.72
C ASN A 43 8.93 -10.66 2.29
N LEU A 44 8.52 -11.93 2.37
CA LEU A 44 9.43 -13.06 2.16
C LEU A 44 10.07 -13.11 0.76
N GLU A 45 9.52 -12.39 -0.23
CA GLU A 45 10.07 -12.30 -1.58
C GLU A 45 10.76 -10.96 -1.84
N PHE A 46 10.06 -9.85 -1.54
CA PHE A 46 10.51 -8.50 -1.93
C PHE A 46 11.42 -7.83 -0.89
N LYS A 47 11.34 -8.24 0.38
CA LYS A 47 12.12 -7.69 1.50
C LYS A 47 12.27 -8.75 2.60
N PRO A 48 12.98 -9.86 2.34
CA PRO A 48 13.12 -10.95 3.31
C PRO A 48 13.98 -10.50 4.50
N PRO A 49 13.76 -11.04 5.70
CA PRO A 49 14.68 -10.84 6.81
C PRO A 49 16.03 -11.50 6.50
N LYS A 50 17.10 -11.01 7.12
CA LYS A 50 18.44 -11.61 7.01
C LYS A 50 18.48 -13.02 7.59
N VAL A 51 17.74 -13.24 8.66
CA VAL A 51 17.57 -14.56 9.29
C VAL A 51 16.10 -14.98 9.14
N ALA A 52 15.87 -16.14 8.52
CA ALA A 52 14.53 -16.63 8.27
C ALA A 52 13.71 -16.69 9.57
N GLY A 53 12.51 -16.09 9.53
CA GLY A 53 11.59 -16.05 10.67
C GLY A 53 11.96 -15.08 11.78
N HIS A 54 13.05 -14.31 11.69
CA HIS A 54 13.50 -13.42 12.76
C HIS A 54 13.66 -11.98 12.29
N CYS A 55 13.31 -11.03 13.15
CA CYS A 55 13.45 -9.61 12.88
C CYS A 55 14.92 -9.18 12.91
N ASP A 56 15.34 -8.43 11.89
CA ASP A 56 16.70 -7.90 11.76
C ASP A 56 17.06 -6.83 12.79
N LYS A 57 16.06 -6.24 13.48
CA LYS A 57 16.26 -5.14 14.44
C LYS A 57 16.39 -5.61 15.88
N ASP A 58 15.59 -6.58 16.29
CA ASP A 58 15.44 -7.01 17.69
C ASP A 58 15.52 -8.53 17.88
N GLY A 59 15.63 -9.30 16.79
CA GLY A 59 15.71 -10.77 16.83
C GLY A 59 14.41 -11.49 17.18
N ALA A 60 13.28 -10.78 17.35
CA ALA A 60 12.00 -11.40 17.67
C ALA A 60 11.48 -12.26 16.51
N GLU A 61 10.72 -13.31 16.82
CA GLU A 61 10.08 -14.16 15.82
C GLU A 61 9.01 -13.37 15.05
N LEU A 62 9.09 -13.44 13.72
CA LEU A 62 8.16 -12.76 12.84
C LEU A 62 6.83 -13.49 12.78
N THR A 63 5.75 -12.72 12.76
CA THR A 63 4.39 -13.26 12.69
C THR A 63 3.73 -12.88 11.37
N GLN A 64 2.85 -13.75 10.87
CA GLN A 64 1.93 -13.43 9.79
C GLN A 64 0.59 -13.03 10.39
N ARG A 65 -0.06 -12.01 9.84
CA ARG A 65 -1.40 -11.66 10.29
C ARG A 65 -2.39 -12.73 9.85
N LYS A 66 -3.43 -12.96 10.66
CA LYS A 66 -4.47 -13.97 10.37
C LYS A 66 -5.24 -13.67 9.07
N ASP A 67 -5.31 -12.41 8.68
CA ASP A 67 -6.02 -11.94 7.49
C ASP A 67 -5.15 -11.87 6.22
N ASP A 68 -3.87 -12.25 6.31
CA ASP A 68 -2.95 -12.29 5.17
C ASP A 68 -3.09 -13.61 4.38
N THR A 69 -4.31 -13.94 3.96
CA THR A 69 -4.62 -15.08 3.07
C THR A 69 -5.08 -14.61 1.70
N ARG A 70 -5.01 -15.50 0.70
CA ARG A 70 -5.43 -15.19 -0.68
C ARG A 70 -6.92 -14.85 -0.76
N GLU A 71 -7.74 -15.59 -0.03
CA GLU A 71 -9.20 -15.41 0.00
C GLU A 71 -9.56 -14.06 0.61
N VAL A 72 -8.92 -13.70 1.73
CA VAL A 72 -9.15 -12.41 2.38
C VAL A 72 -8.59 -11.26 1.54
N ALA A 73 -7.44 -11.44 0.90
CA ALA A 73 -6.89 -10.45 -0.04
C ALA A 73 -7.86 -10.16 -1.19
N GLN A 74 -8.45 -11.19 -1.80
CA GLN A 74 -9.43 -11.04 -2.87
C GLN A 74 -10.69 -10.32 -2.36
N SER A 75 -11.25 -10.75 -1.23
CA SER A 75 -12.42 -10.09 -0.64
C SER A 75 -12.18 -8.60 -0.37
N ARG A 76 -10.98 -8.24 0.13
CA ARG A 76 -10.60 -6.84 0.35
C ARG A 76 -10.48 -6.07 -0.96
N PHE A 77 -10.00 -6.69 -2.03
CA PHE A 77 -9.93 -6.08 -3.35
C PHE A 77 -11.33 -5.82 -3.92
N ASP A 78 -12.26 -6.76 -3.75
CA ASP A 78 -13.65 -6.57 -4.18
C ASP A 78 -14.32 -5.42 -3.41
N THR A 79 -14.09 -5.32 -2.10
CA THR A 79 -14.53 -4.17 -1.29
C THR A 79 -13.89 -2.87 -1.77
N TYR A 80 -12.58 -2.87 -2.05
CA TYR A 80 -11.87 -1.71 -2.59
C TYR A 80 -12.52 -1.22 -3.90
N ASN A 81 -12.80 -2.12 -4.85
CA ASN A 81 -13.44 -1.78 -6.12
C ASN A 81 -14.84 -1.19 -5.95
N LYS A 82 -15.60 -1.68 -4.97
CA LYS A 82 -16.95 -1.20 -4.71
C LYS A 82 -16.99 0.13 -3.97
N GLU A 83 -16.12 0.31 -2.98
CA GLU A 83 -16.24 1.39 -1.99
C GLU A 83 -15.18 2.47 -2.14
N THR A 84 -13.99 2.13 -2.64
CA THR A 84 -12.84 3.04 -2.71
C THR A 84 -12.49 3.47 -4.13
N ALA A 85 -12.58 2.58 -5.13
CA ALA A 85 -12.27 2.91 -6.53
C ALA A 85 -13.06 4.13 -7.08
N PRO A 86 -14.32 4.40 -6.69
CA PRO A 86 -15.00 5.64 -7.10
C PRO A 86 -14.29 6.94 -6.69
N LEU A 87 -13.40 6.90 -5.68
CA LEU A 87 -12.58 8.05 -5.30
C LEU A 87 -11.56 8.43 -6.39
N VAL A 88 -11.13 7.49 -7.23
CA VAL A 88 -10.26 7.76 -8.37
C VAL A 88 -10.93 8.75 -9.31
N GLU A 89 -12.19 8.50 -9.67
CA GLU A 89 -12.98 9.41 -10.51
C GLU A 89 -13.18 10.77 -9.82
N TYR A 90 -13.49 10.77 -8.52
CA TYR A 90 -13.66 12.00 -7.74
C TYR A 90 -12.41 12.91 -7.77
N TYR A 91 -11.22 12.37 -7.48
CA TYR A 91 -9.98 13.14 -7.48
C TYR A 91 -9.49 13.47 -8.90
N THR A 92 -9.83 12.65 -9.90
CA THR A 92 -9.61 12.96 -11.31
C THR A 92 -10.42 14.18 -11.72
N ASN A 93 -11.70 14.23 -11.38
CA ASN A 93 -12.60 15.36 -11.67
C ASN A 93 -12.19 16.65 -10.93
N LYS A 94 -11.56 16.53 -9.76
CA LYS A 94 -10.94 17.66 -9.04
C LYS A 94 -9.61 18.12 -9.67
N GLY A 95 -9.02 17.38 -10.60
CA GLY A 95 -7.74 17.71 -11.24
C GLY A 95 -6.51 17.55 -10.32
N VAL A 96 -6.66 16.87 -9.19
CA VAL A 96 -5.60 16.72 -8.16
C VAL A 96 -5.00 15.31 -8.10
N LEU A 97 -5.54 14.36 -8.88
CA LEU A 97 -5.03 12.99 -8.91
C LEU A 97 -3.73 12.87 -9.72
N LYS A 98 -2.75 12.19 -9.15
CA LYS A 98 -1.53 11.70 -9.81
C LYS A 98 -1.47 10.19 -9.67
N SER A 99 -1.37 9.47 -10.79
CA SER A 99 -1.18 8.03 -10.79
C SER A 99 0.29 7.69 -10.96
N ILE A 100 0.77 6.68 -10.24
CA ILE A 100 2.10 6.09 -10.42
C ILE A 100 1.98 4.59 -10.59
N ASP A 101 2.86 4.02 -11.41
CA ASP A 101 3.06 2.58 -11.49
C ASP A 101 3.77 2.09 -10.21
N ALA A 102 3.07 1.28 -9.41
CA ALA A 102 3.54 0.72 -8.15
C ALA A 102 4.01 -0.74 -8.26
N ASN A 103 4.16 -1.25 -9.49
CA ASN A 103 4.81 -2.52 -9.76
C ASN A 103 6.35 -2.41 -9.62
N GLY A 104 7.02 -3.51 -9.30
CA GLY A 104 8.49 -3.52 -9.11
C GLY A 104 8.94 -3.34 -7.65
N SER A 105 10.21 -2.98 -7.47
CA SER A 105 10.88 -2.83 -6.18
C SER A 105 10.48 -1.55 -5.44
N ILE A 106 10.73 -1.50 -4.13
CA ILE A 106 10.43 -0.33 -3.30
C ILE A 106 11.18 0.92 -3.82
N ASP A 107 12.43 0.77 -4.24
CA ASP A 107 13.25 1.88 -4.75
C ASP A 107 12.70 2.42 -6.08
N GLU A 108 12.27 1.56 -6.98
CA GLU A 108 11.65 1.98 -8.25
C GLU A 108 10.33 2.73 -8.01
N VAL A 109 9.48 2.24 -7.12
CA VAL A 109 8.22 2.92 -6.75
C VAL A 109 8.51 4.25 -6.06
N TRP A 110 9.54 4.30 -5.22
CA TRP A 110 9.98 5.52 -4.55
C TRP A 110 10.41 6.60 -5.55
N GLU A 111 11.23 6.24 -6.54
CA GLU A 111 11.65 7.18 -7.59
C GLU A 111 10.47 7.70 -8.42
N ARG A 112 9.50 6.83 -8.76
CA ARG A 112 8.27 7.26 -9.47
C ARG A 112 7.41 8.18 -8.61
N LEU A 113 7.32 7.94 -7.31
CA LEU A 113 6.62 8.81 -6.37
C LEU A 113 7.29 10.20 -6.33
N LEU A 114 8.62 10.26 -6.22
CA LEU A 114 9.36 11.53 -6.22
C LEU A 114 9.15 12.36 -7.49
N GLN A 115 8.85 11.73 -8.62
CA GLN A 115 8.55 12.44 -9.87
C GLN A 115 7.19 13.15 -9.85
N VAL A 116 6.21 12.68 -9.07
CA VAL A 116 4.85 13.24 -9.04
C VAL A 116 4.58 14.22 -7.90
N ILE A 117 5.37 14.17 -6.82
CA ILE A 117 5.19 15.01 -5.62
C ILE A 117 5.96 16.35 -5.65
N LYS A 118 6.58 16.72 -6.79
CA LYS A 118 7.39 17.94 -6.93
C LYS A 118 6.58 19.23 -6.81
#